data_AF-A0A967CC98-F1
#
_entry.id   AF-A0A967CC98-F1
#
_cell.length_a   1.000
_cell.length_b   1.000
_cell.length_c   1.000
_cell.angle_alpha   90.00
_cell.angle_beta   90.00
_cell.angle_gamma   90.00
#
_symmetry.space_group_name_H-M   'P 1'
#
loop_
_entity.id
_entity.type
_entity.pdbx_description
1 polymer ?
#
loop_
_entity_poly.entity_id
_entity_poly.type
_entity_poly.pdbx_seq_one_letter_code
_entity_poly.pdbx_strand_id
1 'polypeptide(L)' 'MQALIEAGVVGDFRAPDVLRFGIHPLVNSYLDIDRCLETLHDVLADQRFKEPRFSIKQRVT' A
#
# COMPACT_ATOMS: atom_id res chain seq x y z
N MET A 1 -4.28 -0.98 2.59
CA MET A 1 -3.13 -1.82 2.19
C MET A 1 -3.43 -2.73 1.02
N GLN A 2 -4.52 -3.52 1.02
CA GLN A 2 -4.80 -4.45 -0.09
C GLN A 2 -4.87 -3.78 -1.48
N ALA A 3 -5.50 -2.60 -1.59
CA ALA A 3 -5.53 -1.82 -2.83
C ALA A 3 -4.13 -1.36 -3.30
N LEU A 4 -3.20 -1.09 -2.37
CA LEU A 4 -1.81 -0.73 -2.69
C LEU A 4 -1.03 -1.96 -3.16
N ILE A 5 -1.24 -3.12 -2.53
CA ILE A 5 -0.61 -4.39 -2.93
C ILE A 5 -1.04 -4.78 -4.34
N GLU A 6 -2.32 -4.61 -4.68
CA GLU A 6 -2.82 -4.82 -6.05
C GLU A 6 -2.13 -3.89 -7.06
N ALA A 7 -1.82 -2.66 -6.66
CA ALA A 7 -1.10 -1.68 -7.48
C ALA A 7 0.43 -1.85 -7.46
N GLY A 8 0.94 -2.93 -6.86
CA GLY A 8 2.38 -3.25 -6.83
C GLY A 8 3.17 -2.62 -5.67
N VAL A 9 2.52 -1.89 -4.77
CA VAL A 9 3.13 -1.29 -3.58
C VAL A 9 2.90 -2.19 -2.36
N VAL A 10 3.98 -2.79 -1.87
CA VAL A 10 3.95 -3.69 -0.71
C VAL A 10 4.35 -2.96 0.57
N GLY A 11 3.60 -3.21 1.64
CA GLY A 11 3.75 -2.58 2.95
C GLY A 11 2.96 -3.33 4.02
N ASP A 12 3.14 -2.93 5.27
CA ASP A 12 2.49 -3.52 6.43
C ASP A 12 1.40 -2.58 6.97
N PHE A 13 0.24 -3.13 7.32
CA PHE A 13 -0.84 -2.37 7.98
C PHE A 13 -0.97 -2.81 9.43
N ARG A 14 -0.86 -1.85 10.34
CA ARG A 14 -1.07 -2.04 11.77
C ARG A 14 -2.35 -1.33 12.17
N ALA A 15 -3.27 -2.10 12.71
CA ALA A 15 -4.49 -1.56 13.28
C ALA A 15 -4.14 -0.55 14.40
N PRO A 16 -4.94 0.53 14.55
CA PRO A 16 -6.16 0.82 13.79
C PRO A 16 -5.95 1.53 12.45
N ASP A 17 -4.82 2.20 12.22
CA ASP A 17 -4.71 3.22 11.17
C ASP A 17 -3.28 3.46 10.62
N VAL A 18 -2.31 2.59 10.96
CA VAL A 18 -0.90 2.83 10.61
C VAL A 18 -0.49 2.00 9.38
N LEU A 19 0.04 2.67 8.35
CA LEU A 19 0.73 2.04 7.22
C LEU A 19 2.25 2.17 7.41
N ARG A 20 2.96 1.07 7.22
CA ARG A 20 4.43 1.03 7.30
C ARG A 20 5.02 0.58 5.97
N PHE A 21 5.97 1.36 5.47
CA PHE A 21 6.75 1.06 4.28
C PHE A 21 8.20 0.81 4.69
N GLY A 22 8.71 -0.37 4.37
CA GLY A 22 10.11 -0.72 4.59
C GLY A 22 10.95 -0.28 3.40
N ILE A 23 11.59 0.88 3.49
CA ILE A 23 12.50 1.36 2.45
C ILE A 23 13.89 0.80 2.77
N HIS A 24 14.44 0.01 1.86
CA HIS A 24 15.73 -0.63 2.00
C HIS A 24 16.74 0.01 1.02
N PRO A 25 17.77 0.74 1.52
CA PRO A 25 18.65 1.56 0.68
C PRO A 25 19.41 0.81 -0.43
N LEU A 26 19.65 -0.49 -0.26
CA LEU A 26 20.36 -1.31 -1.26
C LEU A 26 19.48 -1.69 -2.45
N VAL A 27 18.15 -1.76 -2.28
CA VAL A 27 17.23 -2.33 -3.29
C VAL A 27 16.17 -1.34 -3.77
N ASN A 28 16.01 -0.21 -3.07
CA ASN A 28 15.08 0.85 -3.47
C ASN A 28 15.84 2.06 -4.01
N SER A 29 15.40 2.52 -5.17
CA SER A 29 15.82 3.80 -5.74
C SER A 29 14.86 4.93 -5.34
N TYR A 30 15.29 6.18 -5.54
CA TYR A 30 14.41 7.33 -5.39
C TYR A 30 13.19 7.27 -6.32
N LEU A 31 13.36 6.71 -7.52
CA LEU A 31 12.27 6.54 -8.48
C LEU A 31 11.21 5.54 -7.97
N ASP A 32 11.62 4.49 -7.26
CA ASP A 32 10.68 3.54 -6.66
C ASP A 32 9.84 4.20 -5.55
N ILE A 33 10.47 5.09 -4.78
CA ILE A 33 9.77 5.87 -3.74
C ILE A 33 8.78 6.83 -4.39
N ASP A 34 9.17 7.52 -5.45
CA ASP A 34 8.32 8.46 -6.18
C ASP A 34 7.07 7.74 -6.75
N ARG A 35 7.26 6.62 -7.45
CA ARG A 35 6.17 5.78 -7.97
C ARG A 35 5.26 5.24 -6.86
N CYS A 36 5.85 4.87 -5.72
CA CYS A 36 5.09 4.44 -4.55
C CYS A 36 4.18 5.57 -4.03
N LEU A 37 4.68 6.81 -4.00
CA LEU A 37 3.90 7.98 -3.57
C LEU A 37 2.79 8.34 -4.57
N GLU A 38 3.06 8.30 -5.87
CA GLU A 38 2.03 8.50 -6.91
C GLU A 38 0.90 7.47 -6.77
N THR A 39 1.27 6.19 -6.67
CA THR A 39 0.29 5.10 -6.49
C THR A 39 -0.51 5.26 -5.21
N LEU A 40 0.14 5.68 -4.12
CA LEU A 40 -0.53 5.96 -2.85
C LEU A 40 -1.53 7.11 -2.99
N HIS A 41 -1.13 8.18 -3.70
CA HIS A 41 -1.99 9.32 -3.96
C HIS A 41 -3.25 8.89 -4.73
N ASP A 42 -3.08 8.15 -5.83
CA ASP A 42 -4.20 7.70 -6.68
C ASP A 42 -5.17 6.80 -5.91
N VAL A 43 -4.66 5.84 -5.14
CA VAL A 43 -5.51 4.93 -4.33
C VAL A 43 -6.31 5.70 -3.28
N LEU A 44 -5.73 6.75 -2.69
CA LEU A 44 -6.41 7.60 -1.71
C LEU A 44 -7.43 8.53 -2.38
N ALA A 45 -7.08 9.14 -3.51
CA ALA A 45 -7.93 10.05 -4.27
C ALA A 45 -9.19 9.32 -4.79
N ASP A 46 -9.00 8.14 -5.38
CA ASP A 46 -10.09 7.32 -5.91
C ASP A 46 -10.87 6.57 -4.81
N GLN A 47 -10.40 6.65 -3.56
CA GLN A 47 -10.91 5.87 -2.42
C GLN A 47 -11.02 4.37 -2.70
N ARG A 48 -10.18 3.83 -3.61
CA ARG A 48 -10.19 2.42 -4.04
C ARG A 48 -10.05 1.46 -2.86
N PHE A 49 -9.37 1.88 -1.80
CA PHE A 49 -9.26 1.11 -0.56
C PHE A 49 -10.60 0.82 0.14
N LYS A 50 -11.68 1.55 -0.18
CA LYS A 50 -13.03 1.32 0.37
C LYS A 50 -13.85 0.31 -0.43
N GLU A 51 -13.35 -0.14 -1.58
CA GLU A 51 -14.11 -1.07 -2.41
C GLU A 51 -14.36 -2.38 -1.65
N PRO A 52 -15.55 -2.99 -1.78
CA PRO A 52 -15.93 -4.18 -1.00
C PRO A 52 -14.94 -5.35 -1.14
N ARG A 53 -14.28 -5.46 -2.30
CA ARG A 53 -13.24 -6.45 -2.57
C ARG A 53 -12.03 -6.37 -1.64
N PHE A 54 -11.68 -5.18 -1.17
CA PHE A 54 -10.56 -4.97 -0.24
C PHE A 54 -10.98 -4.99 1.24
N SER A 55 -12.27 -5.14 1.51
CA SER A 55 -12.80 -5.31 2.87
C SER A 55 -12.68 -6.76 3.38
N ILE A 56 -12.21 -7.68 2.54
CA ILE A 56 -12.02 -9.09 2.91
C ILE A 56 -10.75 -9.18 3.73
N LYS A 57 -10.88 -9.29 5.07
CA LYS A 57 -9.76 -9.57 5.96
C LYS A 57 -9.07 -10.86 5.49
N GLN A 58 -7.85 -10.75 4.96
CA GLN A 58 -7.04 -11.93 4.70
C GLN A 58 -6.72 -12.58 6.05
N ARG A 59 -7.19 -13.82 6.22
CA ARG A 59 -6.77 -14.70 7.32
C ARG A 59 -5.28 -14.97 7.12
N VAL A 60 -4.46 -14.36 7.96
CA VAL A 60 -3.08 -14.84 8.19
C VAL A 60 -3.21 -16.17 8.93
N THR A 61 -2.86 -17.26 8.25
CA THR A 61 -2.67 -18.60 8.84
C THR A 61 -1.27 -18.67 9.42
#